data_AF-A0A2N8F1K5-F1
#
_entry.id   AF-A0A2N8F1K5-F1
#
_cell.length_a   1.000
_cell.length_b   1.000
_cell.length_c   1.000
_cell.angle_alpha   90.00
_cell.angle_beta   90.00
_cell.angle_gamma   90.00
#
_symmetry.space_group_name_H-M   'P 1'
#
loop_
_entity.id
_entity.type
_entity.pdbx_description
1 polymer ?
#
loop_
_entity_poly.entity_id
_entity_poly.type
_entity_poly.pdbx_seq_one_letter_code
_entity_poly.pdbx_strand_id
1 'polypeptide(L)'
;MNTPAFAKATYGQTGMPQYDGNPLIECLPAILTDIDVVRSIGNLPPKPTPAELELSPKLRGHGVNRLKDVVIPLDIHLELEDCFSQLIRYGYTARNPFSAETVRYRQPSSGSVGRGGFKSSANIMTLIGLSGMGKTTALDAITRLYPQVVSHSKYGLKVFIQTQVVWLKIECPHDGSLRGFCAAFFASLDNALGIEKYSSLSVSRSSVSVMLQHISQLCKAYFVGALIIDEMQHLNSSRGGADREKLLNFFVTLSNDAGVPLVYVGTNAMLPLFSGVLRNARRAVGMGEITFDRFSEDDPFWEHLVTRLWEYDWTGSATPLNDNLLRKIYDLTQGNTDFLVKLLMLAQRHVISEELEAVTSQVLQRVYDNQMRMLHKPIEALRSGDPLQIADFEDMMPTKDQIAQMLNHDLARRAKRADLALILQGMPASAETQPRKPVGKPVARVVTDSLENVHLDQDGDVQAELLKRGWIDDEPIW
;
A
#
# COMPACT_ATOMS: atom_id res chain seq x y z
N MET A 1 1.09 5.14 31.73
CA MET A 1 2.00 5.11 30.56
C MET A 1 2.60 3.73 30.49
N ASN A 2 2.05 2.84 29.65
CA ASN A 2 2.68 1.54 29.40
C ASN A 2 3.98 1.82 28.65
N THR A 3 5.13 1.50 29.25
CA THR A 3 6.40 1.47 28.52
C THR A 3 6.21 0.53 27.34
N PRO A 4 6.45 0.94 26.08
CA PRO A 4 6.34 0.04 24.95
C PRO A 4 7.31 -1.12 25.17
N ALA A 5 6.76 -2.34 25.30
CA ALA A 5 7.57 -3.52 25.48
C ALA A 5 8.17 -3.91 24.13
N PHE A 6 9.29 -3.28 23.75
CA PHE A 6 10.06 -3.71 22.58
C PHE A 6 10.45 -5.18 22.73
N ALA A 7 10.31 -5.95 21.65
CA ALA A 7 10.76 -7.33 21.66
C ALA A 7 12.29 -7.36 21.83
N LYS A 8 12.80 -8.19 22.74
CA LYS A 8 14.24 -8.36 22.90
C LYS A 8 14.77 -9.24 21.77
N ALA A 9 15.80 -8.78 21.09
CA ALA A 9 16.39 -9.53 19.98
C ALA A 9 16.88 -10.92 20.44
N THR A 10 16.44 -11.95 19.75
CA THR A 10 16.91 -13.34 19.89
C THR A 10 17.36 -13.80 18.52
N TYR A 11 18.63 -14.17 18.36
CA TYR A 11 19.20 -14.47 17.05
C TYR A 11 19.24 -15.98 16.82
N GLY A 12 18.66 -16.42 15.72
CA GLY A 12 18.69 -17.81 15.26
C GLY A 12 19.25 -17.92 13.85
N GLN A 13 19.75 -19.11 13.51
CA GLN A 13 20.07 -19.42 12.12
C GLN A 13 18.80 -19.42 11.29
N THR A 14 18.88 -18.86 10.09
CA THR A 14 17.72 -18.70 9.21
C THR A 14 17.50 -19.90 8.30
N GLY A 15 18.52 -20.76 8.16
CA GLY A 15 18.57 -21.84 7.17
C GLY A 15 18.96 -21.37 5.76
N MET A 16 19.15 -20.06 5.57
CA MET A 16 19.51 -19.44 4.29
C MET A 16 20.86 -18.72 4.42
N PRO A 17 21.94 -19.22 3.78
CA PRO A 17 23.28 -18.65 3.94
C PRO A 17 23.39 -17.15 3.61
N GLN A 18 22.53 -16.63 2.73
CA GLN A 18 22.50 -15.21 2.36
C GLN A 18 21.92 -14.28 3.45
N TYR A 19 21.22 -14.83 4.44
CA TYR A 19 20.61 -14.09 5.54
C TYR A 19 21.41 -14.20 6.84
N ASP A 20 22.15 -15.30 7.00
CA ASP A 20 22.98 -15.54 8.16
C ASP A 20 24.12 -14.49 8.27
N GLY A 21 24.50 -14.14 9.50
CA GLY A 21 25.45 -13.07 9.81
C GLY A 21 24.85 -11.66 9.80
N ASN A 22 23.53 -11.52 9.59
CA ASN A 22 22.83 -10.23 9.68
C ASN A 22 21.89 -10.19 10.89
N PRO A 23 22.21 -9.40 11.95
CA PRO A 23 21.41 -9.35 13.16
C PRO A 23 19.99 -8.84 12.95
N LEU A 24 19.74 -8.07 11.89
CA LEU A 24 18.40 -7.54 11.56
C LEU A 24 17.47 -8.60 10.95
N ILE A 25 18.04 -9.70 10.43
CA ILE A 25 17.29 -10.82 9.85
C ILE A 25 17.20 -11.96 10.85
N GLU A 26 18.31 -12.33 11.49
CA GLU A 26 18.36 -13.44 12.45
C GLU A 26 17.49 -13.22 13.68
N CYS A 27 17.11 -11.97 13.99
CA CYS A 27 16.18 -11.66 15.08
C CYS A 27 14.70 -11.79 14.72
N LEU A 28 14.39 -11.96 13.44
CA LEU A 28 13.01 -12.14 12.97
C LEU A 28 12.55 -13.56 13.30
N PRO A 29 11.21 -13.81 13.36
CA PRO A 29 10.67 -15.16 13.45
C PRO A 29 11.26 -16.09 12.38
N ALA A 30 11.21 -17.40 12.63
CA ALA A 30 11.61 -18.38 11.64
C ALA A 30 10.79 -18.21 10.34
N ILE A 31 11.38 -18.59 9.21
CA ILE A 31 10.63 -18.69 7.95
C ILE A 31 9.61 -19.81 8.15
N LEU A 32 8.32 -19.44 8.05
CA LEU A 32 7.22 -20.34 8.38
C LEU A 32 6.97 -21.32 7.24
N THR A 33 6.47 -22.50 7.58
CA THR A 33 5.85 -23.40 6.60
C THR A 33 4.40 -22.97 6.37
N ASP A 34 3.80 -23.33 5.23
CA ASP A 34 2.39 -23.04 4.95
C ASP A 34 1.46 -23.47 6.10
N ILE A 35 1.75 -24.62 6.71
CA ILE A 35 0.99 -25.16 7.84
C ILE A 35 1.07 -24.22 9.06
N ASP A 36 2.26 -23.69 9.35
CA ASP A 36 2.46 -22.78 10.47
C ASP A 36 1.85 -21.40 10.20
N VAL A 37 1.85 -20.94 8.94
CA VAL A 37 1.14 -19.73 8.52
C VAL A 37 -0.36 -19.90 8.74
N VAL A 38 -0.97 -20.99 8.25
CA VAL A 38 -2.41 -21.29 8.47
C VAL A 38 -2.76 -21.27 9.96
N ARG A 39 -1.93 -21.91 10.80
CA ARG A 39 -2.16 -21.96 12.26
C ARG A 39 -2.04 -20.60 12.94
N SER A 40 -1.16 -19.73 12.43
CA SER A 40 -0.85 -18.44 13.06
C SER A 40 -1.78 -17.32 12.60
N ILE A 41 -2.22 -17.33 11.33
CA ILE A 41 -3.14 -16.35 10.76
C ILE A 41 -4.60 -16.67 11.15
N GLY A 42 -4.95 -17.96 11.21
CA GLY A 42 -6.30 -18.39 11.50
C GLY A 42 -6.79 -17.91 12.86
N ASN A 43 -7.91 -17.21 12.88
CA ASN A 43 -8.58 -16.81 14.10
C ASN A 43 -10.00 -17.39 14.12
N LEU A 44 -10.17 -18.46 14.90
CA LEU A 44 -11.46 -19.11 15.09
C LEU A 44 -11.88 -18.91 16.54
N PRO A 45 -12.56 -17.80 16.88
CA PRO A 45 -13.03 -17.58 18.23
C PRO A 45 -14.03 -18.68 18.64
N PRO A 46 -14.25 -18.93 19.95
CA PRO A 46 -15.16 -19.97 20.39
C PRO A 46 -16.56 -19.81 19.81
N LYS A 47 -17.13 -20.91 19.31
CA LYS A 47 -18.53 -20.95 18.87
C LYS A 47 -19.48 -20.68 20.06
N PRO A 48 -20.73 -20.24 19.80
CA PRO A 48 -21.71 -20.06 20.86
C PRO A 48 -21.86 -21.34 21.70
N THR A 49 -21.70 -21.20 23.01
CA THR A 49 -21.91 -22.30 23.96
C THR A 49 -23.41 -22.48 24.27
N PRO A 50 -23.85 -23.64 24.77
CA PRO A 50 -25.24 -23.82 25.22
C PRO A 50 -25.69 -22.74 26.22
N ALA A 51 -24.81 -22.35 27.15
CA ALA A 51 -25.08 -21.29 28.11
C ALA A 51 -25.27 -19.91 27.44
N GLU A 52 -24.53 -19.63 26.36
CA GLU A 52 -24.73 -18.40 25.59
C GLU A 52 -26.06 -18.41 24.80
N LEU A 53 -26.52 -19.57 24.35
CA LEU A 53 -27.79 -19.73 23.65
C LEU A 53 -29.01 -19.58 24.58
N GLU A 54 -28.84 -19.82 25.88
CA GLU A 54 -29.85 -19.58 26.92
C GLU A 54 -29.96 -18.11 27.35
N LEU A 55 -29.03 -17.24 26.90
CA LEU A 55 -29.09 -15.82 27.22
C LEU A 55 -30.30 -15.13 26.58
N SER A 56 -30.69 -13.99 27.17
CA SER A 56 -31.76 -13.17 26.62
C SER A 56 -31.46 -12.75 25.16
N PRO A 57 -32.49 -12.55 24.31
CA PRO A 57 -32.32 -12.18 22.90
C PRO A 57 -31.36 -10.99 22.68
N LYS A 58 -31.45 -9.96 23.53
CA LYS A 58 -30.55 -8.81 23.46
C LYS A 58 -29.08 -9.20 23.66
N LEU A 59 -28.79 -10.02 24.65
CA LEU A 59 -27.41 -10.49 24.92
C LEU A 59 -26.89 -11.41 23.80
N ARG A 60 -27.73 -12.32 23.28
CA ARG A 60 -27.36 -13.15 22.11
C ARG A 60 -27.01 -12.29 20.89
N GLY A 61 -27.76 -11.22 20.65
CA GLY A 61 -27.45 -10.25 19.59
C GLY A 61 -26.08 -9.57 19.71
N HIS A 62 -25.53 -9.43 20.93
CA HIS A 62 -24.15 -8.97 21.14
C HIS A 62 -23.13 -10.06 20.78
N GLY A 63 -23.44 -11.33 21.06
CA GLY A 63 -22.60 -12.48 20.71
C GLY A 63 -22.32 -12.57 19.21
N VAL A 64 -23.32 -12.26 18.38
CA VAL A 64 -23.23 -12.21 16.90
C VAL A 64 -22.05 -11.37 16.39
N ASN A 65 -21.57 -10.37 17.15
CA ASN A 65 -20.41 -9.57 16.76
C ASN A 65 -19.12 -10.39 16.58
N ARG A 66 -19.00 -11.55 17.23
CA ARG A 66 -17.83 -12.43 17.15
C ARG A 66 -17.59 -12.97 15.73
N LEU A 67 -18.59 -12.94 14.85
CA LEU A 67 -18.41 -13.22 13.41
C LEU A 67 -17.35 -12.32 12.75
N LYS A 68 -17.17 -11.08 13.23
CA LYS A 68 -16.17 -10.14 12.70
C LYS A 68 -14.73 -10.54 13.05
N ASP A 69 -14.56 -11.33 14.09
CA ASP A 69 -13.25 -11.76 14.55
C ASP A 69 -12.78 -13.02 13.81
N VAL A 70 -13.67 -13.68 13.07
CA VAL A 70 -13.34 -14.90 12.32
C VAL A 70 -12.40 -14.57 11.16
N VAL A 71 -11.23 -15.20 11.15
CA VAL A 71 -10.26 -15.14 10.05
C VAL A 71 -10.02 -16.56 9.56
N ILE A 72 -10.45 -16.84 8.34
CA ILE A 72 -10.23 -18.12 7.66
C ILE A 72 -8.99 -17.97 6.78
N PRO A 73 -7.90 -18.72 7.02
CA PRO A 73 -6.75 -18.74 6.12
C PRO A 73 -7.15 -19.24 4.74
N LEU A 74 -6.61 -18.61 3.71
CA LEU A 74 -6.85 -18.87 2.29
C LEU A 74 -5.50 -18.81 1.58
N ASP A 75 -5.41 -19.33 0.36
CA ASP A 75 -4.18 -19.35 -0.44
C ASP A 75 -3.57 -17.94 -0.59
N ILE A 76 -4.40 -16.91 -0.74
CA ILE A 76 -3.95 -15.52 -0.83
C ILE A 76 -3.22 -15.02 0.43
N HIS A 77 -3.53 -15.58 1.60
CA HIS A 77 -2.80 -15.27 2.84
C HIS A 77 -1.42 -15.91 2.86
N LEU A 78 -1.28 -17.11 2.28
CA LEU A 78 0.00 -17.81 2.15
C LEU A 78 0.92 -17.06 1.19
N GLU A 79 0.38 -16.67 0.03
CA GLU A 79 1.11 -15.86 -0.96
C GLU A 79 1.55 -14.51 -0.36
N LEU A 80 0.64 -13.83 0.37
CA LEU A 80 0.96 -12.56 1.02
C LEU A 80 1.99 -12.71 2.14
N GLU A 81 1.95 -13.80 2.92
CA GLU A 81 2.96 -14.06 3.95
C GLU A 81 4.33 -14.32 3.33
N ASP A 82 4.42 -15.18 2.31
CA ASP A 82 5.68 -15.51 1.64
C ASP A 82 6.30 -14.25 1.00
N CYS A 83 5.49 -13.48 0.27
CA CYS A 83 5.94 -12.23 -0.32
C CYS A 83 6.43 -11.23 0.73
N PHE A 84 5.69 -11.04 1.84
CA PHE A 84 6.08 -10.12 2.91
C PHE A 84 7.34 -10.60 3.67
N SER A 85 7.45 -11.91 3.90
CA SER A 85 8.59 -12.56 4.55
C SER A 85 9.87 -12.36 3.74
N GLN A 86 9.81 -12.58 2.42
CA GLN A 86 10.90 -12.33 1.49
C GLN A 86 11.23 -10.84 1.39
N LEU A 87 10.21 -9.98 1.30
CA LEU A 87 10.36 -8.52 1.17
C LEU A 87 11.19 -7.92 2.31
N ILE A 88 10.84 -8.25 3.56
CA ILE A 88 11.55 -7.76 4.74
C ILE A 88 12.99 -8.30 4.79
N ARG A 89 13.16 -9.63 4.67
CA ARG A 89 14.47 -10.28 4.83
C ARG A 89 15.43 -9.86 3.74
N TYR A 90 14.99 -9.92 2.48
CA TYR A 90 15.80 -9.48 1.35
C TYR A 90 16.12 -7.98 1.44
N GLY A 91 15.17 -7.16 1.90
CA GLY A 91 15.40 -5.73 2.16
C GLY A 91 16.47 -5.44 3.21
N TYR A 92 16.74 -6.36 4.14
CA TYR A 92 17.81 -6.20 5.14
C TYR A 92 19.19 -6.66 4.66
N THR A 93 19.29 -7.46 3.59
CA THR A 93 20.58 -8.01 3.10
C THR A 93 21.61 -6.92 2.81
N ALA A 94 21.20 -5.84 2.14
CA ALA A 94 22.06 -4.68 1.84
C ALA A 94 22.30 -3.74 3.05
N ARG A 95 21.67 -4.00 4.20
CA ARG A 95 21.63 -3.11 5.38
C ARG A 95 22.24 -3.73 6.63
N ASN A 96 23.19 -4.67 6.47
CA ASN A 96 23.86 -5.30 7.60
C ASN A 96 24.61 -4.24 8.45
N PRO A 97 24.24 -4.05 9.73
CA PRO A 97 24.82 -3.03 10.61
C PRO A 97 26.33 -3.14 10.84
N PHE A 98 26.91 -4.33 10.63
CA PHE A 98 28.34 -4.58 10.78
C PHE A 98 29.13 -4.42 9.47
N SER A 99 28.46 -4.13 8.35
CA SER A 99 29.13 -3.80 7.09
C SER A 99 29.57 -2.35 7.06
N ALA A 100 30.79 -2.09 6.56
CA ALA A 100 31.32 -0.73 6.43
C ALA A 100 30.44 0.14 5.51
N GLU A 101 29.84 -0.47 4.48
CA GLU A 101 28.93 0.19 3.55
C GLU A 101 27.68 0.72 4.27
N THR A 102 27.02 -0.11 5.08
CA THR A 102 25.83 0.29 5.85
C THR A 102 26.15 1.41 6.84
N VAL A 103 27.31 1.34 7.52
CA VAL A 103 27.72 2.38 8.47
C VAL A 103 27.87 3.74 7.79
N ARG A 104 28.56 3.80 6.63
CA ARG A 104 28.71 5.04 5.84
C ARG A 104 27.38 5.54 5.32
N TYR A 105 26.56 4.62 4.83
CA TYR A 105 25.24 4.88 4.27
C TYR A 105 24.25 5.51 5.27
N ARG A 106 24.36 5.15 6.56
CA ARG A 106 23.53 5.72 7.65
C ARG A 106 23.95 7.13 8.06
N GLN A 107 25.17 7.57 7.72
CA GLN A 107 25.61 8.91 8.07
C GLN A 107 24.92 9.95 7.19
N PRO A 108 24.48 11.09 7.75
CA PRO A 108 23.95 12.19 6.94
C PRO A 108 25.02 12.65 5.96
N SER A 109 24.65 12.78 4.68
CA SER A 109 25.56 13.21 3.61
C SER A 109 26.14 14.59 3.93
N SER A 110 27.35 14.63 4.45
CA SER A 110 28.05 15.88 4.77
C SER A 110 28.75 16.38 3.52
N GLY A 111 27.97 16.97 2.58
CA GLY A 111 28.46 17.79 1.46
C GLY A 111 29.47 17.20 0.47
N SER A 112 29.95 15.99 0.65
CA SER A 112 30.93 15.34 -0.23
C SER A 112 30.23 14.31 -1.10
N VAL A 113 30.29 14.54 -2.41
CA VAL A 113 29.78 13.68 -3.48
C VAL A 113 30.66 12.43 -3.56
N GLY A 114 30.56 11.56 -2.56
CA GLY A 114 30.94 10.17 -2.67
C GLY A 114 29.65 9.37 -2.68
N ARG A 115 29.16 8.98 -3.86
CA ARG A 115 28.15 7.92 -3.97
C ARG A 115 28.81 6.65 -3.43
N GLY A 116 28.75 6.44 -2.11
CA GLY A 116 29.11 5.18 -1.49
C GLY A 116 28.30 4.09 -2.16
N GLY A 117 28.95 2.97 -2.51
CA GLY A 117 28.41 1.86 -3.31
C GLY A 117 27.23 1.10 -2.71
N PHE A 118 26.38 1.74 -1.90
CA PHE A 118 25.13 1.19 -1.41
C PHE A 118 24.25 0.81 -2.60
N LYS A 119 24.07 -0.50 -2.78
CA LYS A 119 23.12 -1.08 -3.72
C LYS A 119 21.93 -1.55 -2.91
N SER A 120 20.80 -0.85 -3.03
CA SER A 120 19.58 -1.24 -2.35
C SER A 120 19.11 -2.62 -2.82
N SER A 121 18.74 -3.46 -1.87
CA SER A 121 18.01 -4.72 -2.08
C SER A 121 16.51 -4.57 -1.82
N ALA A 122 16.02 -3.33 -1.59
CA ALA A 122 14.62 -3.11 -1.30
C ALA A 122 13.75 -3.28 -2.54
N ASN A 123 12.65 -4.02 -2.37
CA ASN A 123 11.63 -4.20 -3.37
C ASN A 123 10.31 -3.53 -2.95
N ILE A 124 9.32 -3.61 -3.83
CA ILE A 124 7.96 -3.14 -3.57
C ILE A 124 7.01 -4.30 -3.84
N MET A 125 6.08 -4.50 -2.92
CA MET A 125 4.94 -5.40 -3.05
C MET A 125 3.68 -4.56 -3.18
N THR A 126 2.74 -4.98 -4.03
CA THR A 126 1.46 -4.30 -4.21
C THR A 126 0.31 -5.26 -3.92
N LEU A 127 -0.58 -4.85 -3.02
CA LEU A 127 -1.78 -5.54 -2.59
C LEU A 127 -2.99 -4.72 -3.04
N ILE A 128 -3.71 -5.20 -4.04
CA ILE A 128 -4.87 -4.51 -4.60
C ILE A 128 -6.10 -5.40 -4.42
N GLY A 129 -7.28 -4.81 -4.38
CA GLY A 129 -8.52 -5.58 -4.41
C GLY A 129 -9.73 -4.76 -4.05
N LEU A 130 -10.90 -5.37 -4.17
CA LEU A 130 -12.17 -4.69 -3.91
C LEU A 130 -12.29 -4.27 -2.44
N SER A 131 -13.02 -3.18 -2.18
CA SER A 131 -13.31 -2.79 -0.80
C SER A 131 -14.14 -3.89 -0.09
N GLY A 132 -13.78 -4.15 1.16
CA GLY A 132 -14.43 -5.17 1.97
C GLY A 132 -13.98 -6.63 1.75
N MET A 133 -12.92 -6.89 0.98
CA MET A 133 -12.36 -8.25 0.75
C MET A 133 -11.48 -8.79 1.88
N GLY A 134 -11.23 -8.00 2.93
CA GLY A 134 -10.36 -8.41 4.03
C GLY A 134 -8.87 -8.14 3.80
N LYS A 135 -8.48 -7.30 2.83
CA LYS A 135 -7.06 -6.90 2.59
C LYS A 135 -6.36 -6.43 3.86
N THR A 136 -6.96 -5.46 4.56
CA THR A 136 -6.42 -4.89 5.80
C THR A 136 -6.37 -5.95 6.90
N THR A 137 -7.39 -6.81 7.00
CA THR A 137 -7.41 -7.93 7.95
C THR A 137 -6.29 -8.93 7.69
N ALA A 138 -6.06 -9.30 6.42
CA ALA A 138 -4.99 -10.20 6.01
C ALA A 138 -3.61 -9.61 6.33
N LEU A 139 -3.40 -8.34 6.00
CA LEU A 139 -2.15 -7.64 6.27
C LEU A 139 -1.88 -7.49 7.77
N ASP A 140 -2.91 -7.15 8.55
CA ASP A 140 -2.80 -7.04 10.00
C ASP A 140 -2.52 -8.42 10.63
N ALA A 141 -3.08 -9.51 10.09
CA ALA A 141 -2.77 -10.87 10.53
C ALA A 141 -1.31 -11.25 10.25
N ILE A 142 -0.78 -10.90 9.08
CA ILE A 142 0.61 -11.20 8.70
C ILE A 142 1.60 -10.34 9.49
N THR A 143 1.34 -9.05 9.65
CA THR A 143 2.22 -8.17 10.43
C THR A 143 2.30 -8.56 11.90
N ARG A 144 1.25 -9.18 12.47
CA ARG A 144 1.27 -9.74 13.84
C ARG A 144 2.24 -10.91 14.01
N LEU A 145 2.63 -11.60 12.94
CA LEU A 145 3.66 -12.63 12.99
C LEU A 145 5.03 -12.05 13.35
N TYR A 146 5.23 -10.75 13.10
CA TYR A 146 6.49 -10.05 13.29
C TYR A 146 6.40 -9.05 14.45
N PRO A 147 7.40 -9.01 15.36
CA PRO A 147 7.45 -7.94 16.36
C PRO A 147 7.57 -6.59 15.65
N GLN A 148 6.74 -5.61 16.02
CA GLN A 148 6.79 -4.29 15.39
C GLN A 148 8.14 -3.58 15.62
N VAL A 149 8.67 -3.67 16.84
CA VAL A 149 9.96 -3.08 17.24
C VAL A 149 10.79 -4.09 18.01
N VAL A 150 12.06 -4.22 17.60
CA VAL A 150 13.07 -5.08 18.21
C VAL A 150 14.17 -4.21 18.84
N SER A 151 14.51 -4.50 20.09
CA SER A 151 15.63 -3.89 20.80
C SER A 151 16.83 -4.83 20.81
N HIS A 152 17.95 -4.34 20.29
CA HIS A 152 19.22 -5.03 20.30
C HIS A 152 20.12 -4.48 21.39
N SER A 153 20.86 -5.38 22.05
CA SER A 153 21.90 -5.00 23.04
C SER A 153 23.26 -5.61 22.69
N LYS A 154 23.27 -6.84 22.20
CA LYS A 154 24.46 -7.63 21.87
C LYS A 154 24.16 -8.55 20.70
N TYR A 155 25.16 -8.81 19.86
CA TYR A 155 25.10 -9.80 18.78
C TYR A 155 26.38 -10.65 18.81
N GLY A 156 26.26 -11.94 19.14
CA GLY A 156 27.41 -12.77 19.45
C GLY A 156 28.24 -12.15 20.60
N LEU A 157 29.52 -11.84 20.36
CA LEU A 157 30.38 -11.14 21.32
C LEU A 157 30.42 -9.61 21.11
N LYS A 158 29.72 -9.08 20.11
CA LYS A 158 29.78 -7.66 19.73
C LYS A 158 28.68 -6.87 20.45
N VAL A 159 29.02 -5.67 20.96
CA VAL A 159 28.03 -4.72 21.46
C VAL A 159 27.21 -4.20 20.28
N PHE A 160 25.89 -4.32 20.36
CA PHE A 160 24.97 -3.91 19.31
C PHE A 160 23.73 -3.28 19.92
N ILE A 161 23.86 -2.03 20.33
CA ILE A 161 22.76 -1.25 20.93
C ILE A 161 22.06 -0.49 19.81
N GLN A 162 20.95 -1.02 19.33
CA GLN A 162 20.13 -0.41 18.28
C GLN A 162 18.65 -0.73 18.51
N THR A 163 17.79 0.11 17.95
CA THR A 163 16.36 -0.14 17.86
C THR A 163 16.01 -0.38 16.39
N GLN A 164 15.40 -1.52 16.10
CA GLN A 164 14.92 -1.91 14.78
C GLN A 164 13.40 -1.82 14.75
N VAL A 165 12.86 -1.05 13.81
CA VAL A 165 11.42 -1.07 13.49
C VAL A 165 11.24 -2.05 12.34
N VAL A 166 10.62 -3.21 12.59
CA VAL A 166 10.50 -4.27 11.57
C VAL A 166 9.49 -3.88 10.50
N TRP A 167 8.39 -3.26 10.89
CA TRP A 167 7.39 -2.74 9.97
C TRP A 167 6.74 -1.48 10.53
N LEU A 168 6.31 -0.61 9.62
CA LEU A 168 5.55 0.61 9.95
C LEU A 168 4.38 0.72 8.99
N LYS A 169 3.16 0.82 9.51
CA LYS A 169 1.93 1.00 8.73
C LYS A 169 1.48 2.45 8.79
N ILE A 170 1.16 3.01 7.62
CA ILE A 170 0.72 4.39 7.44
C ILE A 170 -0.51 4.38 6.55
N GLU A 171 -1.57 5.04 6.99
CA GLU A 171 -2.74 5.29 6.17
C GLU A 171 -2.54 6.59 5.37
N CYS A 172 -2.78 6.53 4.06
CA CYS A 172 -2.70 7.72 3.23
C CYS A 172 -3.79 8.74 3.64
N PRO A 173 -3.45 10.03 3.83
CA PRO A 173 -4.44 11.03 4.22
C PRO A 173 -5.49 11.21 3.12
N HIS A 174 -6.76 11.41 3.51
CA HIS A 174 -7.87 11.56 2.57
C HIS A 174 -7.71 12.72 1.57
N ASP A 175 -6.94 13.76 1.93
CA ASP A 175 -6.64 14.90 1.05
C ASP A 175 -5.48 14.64 0.09
N GLY A 176 -4.84 13.47 0.18
CA GLY A 176 -3.70 13.06 -0.63
C GLY A 176 -2.47 13.95 -0.46
N SER A 177 -2.40 14.76 0.61
CA SER A 177 -1.35 15.78 0.75
C SER A 177 -0.02 15.19 1.22
N LEU A 178 1.08 15.70 0.65
CA LEU A 178 2.44 15.34 1.07
C LEU A 178 2.69 15.61 2.56
N ARG A 179 2.15 16.74 3.06
CA ARG A 179 2.29 17.11 4.47
C ARG A 179 1.49 16.18 5.38
N GLY A 180 0.26 15.81 4.99
CA GLY A 180 -0.55 14.84 5.71
C GLY A 180 0.17 13.49 5.81
N PHE A 181 0.77 13.03 4.70
CA PHE A 181 1.57 11.81 4.70
C PHE A 181 2.76 11.90 5.66
N CYS A 182 3.51 13.01 5.64
CA CYS A 182 4.63 13.20 6.57
C CYS A 182 4.18 13.17 8.04
N ALA A 183 3.05 13.82 8.35
CA ALA A 183 2.49 13.81 9.69
C ALA A 183 2.09 12.39 10.12
N ALA A 184 1.43 11.64 9.24
CA ALA A 184 1.04 10.24 9.49
C ALA A 184 2.26 9.34 9.71
N PHE A 185 3.35 9.52 8.95
CA PHE A 185 4.62 8.82 9.17
C PHE A 185 5.18 9.09 10.57
N PHE A 186 5.32 10.37 10.94
CA PHE A 186 5.91 10.73 12.23
C PHE A 186 5.08 10.25 13.41
N ALA A 187 3.75 10.35 13.31
CA ALA A 187 2.83 9.84 14.33
C ALA A 187 2.93 8.30 14.47
N SER A 188 2.97 7.59 13.34
CA SER A 188 3.10 6.12 13.34
C SER A 188 4.43 5.68 13.95
N LEU A 189 5.53 6.38 13.65
CA LEU A 189 6.85 6.09 14.21
C LEU A 189 6.90 6.38 15.71
N ASP A 190 6.36 7.52 16.15
CA ASP A 190 6.25 7.87 17.57
C ASP A 190 5.45 6.81 18.34
N ASN A 191 4.32 6.35 17.78
CA ASN A 191 3.51 5.28 18.35
C ASN A 191 4.27 3.96 18.46
N ALA A 192 4.96 3.53 17.39
CA ALA A 192 5.75 2.30 17.39
C ALA A 192 6.88 2.34 18.44
N LEU A 193 7.51 3.51 18.61
CA LEU A 193 8.57 3.72 19.58
C LEU A 193 8.06 4.06 20.99
N GLY A 194 6.75 4.29 21.16
CA GLY A 194 6.10 4.80 22.37
C GLY A 194 6.76 6.06 22.94
N ILE A 195 7.11 7.00 22.04
CA ILE A 195 7.66 8.31 22.36
C ILE A 195 6.78 9.39 21.71
N GLU A 196 6.97 10.65 22.12
CA GLU A 196 6.35 11.81 21.48
C GLU A 196 7.45 12.80 21.11
N LYS A 197 8.12 12.55 19.98
CA LYS A 197 9.31 13.32 19.56
C LYS A 197 9.16 13.83 18.15
N TYR A 198 8.83 12.97 17.21
CA TYR A 198 8.86 13.27 15.78
C TYR A 198 7.58 13.92 15.28
N SER A 199 6.44 13.59 15.88
CA SER A 199 5.13 14.19 15.57
C SER A 199 5.18 15.73 15.61
N SER A 200 5.92 16.31 16.56
CA SER A 200 6.17 17.76 16.67
C SER A 200 6.79 18.40 15.40
N LEU A 201 7.53 17.64 14.60
CA LEU A 201 8.13 18.13 13.35
C LEU A 201 7.08 18.48 12.30
N SER A 202 5.91 17.82 12.34
CA SER A 202 4.79 18.09 11.43
C SER A 202 4.08 19.42 11.73
N VAL A 203 4.13 19.85 13.00
CA VAL A 203 3.55 21.12 13.49
C VAL A 203 4.51 22.30 13.26
N SER A 204 5.81 22.03 13.14
CA SER A 204 6.81 23.05 12.86
C SER A 204 6.62 23.69 11.46
N ARG A 205 7.13 24.92 11.25
CA ARG A 205 7.14 25.59 9.93
C ARG A 205 8.12 24.95 8.92
N SER A 206 8.50 23.69 9.11
CA SER A 206 9.40 22.97 8.22
C SER A 206 8.79 22.82 6.83
N SER A 207 9.64 22.95 5.80
CA SER A 207 9.22 22.66 4.44
C SER A 207 8.97 21.15 4.28
N VAL A 208 8.10 20.79 3.33
CA VAL A 208 7.80 19.38 3.02
C VAL A 208 9.07 18.63 2.62
N SER A 209 9.95 19.26 1.84
CA SER A 209 11.23 18.66 1.45
C SER A 209 12.11 18.27 2.64
N VAL A 210 12.15 19.11 3.69
CA VAL A 210 12.90 18.82 4.94
C VAL A 210 12.24 17.65 5.69
N MET A 211 10.92 17.59 5.74
CA MET A 211 10.22 16.46 6.37
C MET A 211 10.51 15.15 5.65
N LEU A 212 10.47 15.12 4.31
CA LEU A 212 10.81 13.93 3.53
C LEU A 212 12.27 13.48 3.74
N GLN A 213 13.19 14.43 3.88
CA GLN A 213 14.58 14.13 4.24
C GLN A 213 14.69 13.51 5.64
N HIS A 214 13.97 14.06 6.63
CA HIS A 214 13.91 13.48 7.97
C HIS A 214 13.35 12.06 7.96
N ILE A 215 12.28 11.80 7.20
CA ILE A 215 11.70 10.46 7.04
C ILE A 215 12.76 9.48 6.54
N SER A 216 13.48 9.83 5.47
CA SER A 216 14.55 8.98 4.93
C SER A 216 15.64 8.69 5.97
N GLN A 217 16.07 9.70 6.74
CA GLN A 217 17.07 9.52 7.79
C GLN A 217 16.55 8.68 8.96
N LEU A 218 15.30 8.82 9.36
CA LEU A 218 14.69 8.03 10.43
C LEU A 218 14.55 6.57 10.02
N CYS A 219 14.18 6.30 8.76
CA CYS A 219 14.17 4.95 8.23
C CYS A 219 15.54 4.26 8.31
N LYS A 220 16.61 4.99 8.01
CA LYS A 220 18.00 4.50 8.15
C LYS A 220 18.42 4.36 9.61
N ALA A 221 18.01 5.29 10.46
CA ALA A 221 18.36 5.30 11.88
C ALA A 221 17.75 4.12 12.63
N TYR A 222 16.48 3.83 12.37
CA TYR A 222 15.72 2.76 13.04
C TYR A 222 15.62 1.45 12.25
N PHE A 223 16.40 1.30 11.17
CA PHE A 223 16.38 0.10 10.33
C PHE A 223 14.96 -0.33 9.93
N VAL A 224 14.13 0.61 9.45
CA VAL A 224 12.74 0.34 9.09
C VAL A 224 12.67 -0.79 8.06
N GLY A 225 12.08 -1.93 8.41
CA GLY A 225 12.12 -3.16 7.64
C GLY A 225 11.15 -3.21 6.47
N ALA A 226 9.93 -2.73 6.68
CA ALA A 226 8.93 -2.51 5.63
C ALA A 226 8.09 -1.28 5.97
N LEU A 227 7.80 -0.46 4.95
CA LEU A 227 6.85 0.64 5.04
C LEU A 227 5.57 0.26 4.30
N ILE A 228 4.51 0.03 5.07
CA ILE A 228 3.18 -0.31 4.56
C ILE A 228 2.40 0.99 4.39
N ILE A 229 1.93 1.24 3.18
CA ILE A 229 1.17 2.43 2.81
C ILE A 229 -0.23 1.95 2.43
N ASP A 230 -1.16 2.11 3.35
CA ASP A 230 -2.57 1.71 3.23
C ASP A 230 -3.42 2.82 2.62
N GLU A 231 -4.56 2.42 2.04
CA GLU A 231 -5.52 3.32 1.37
C GLU A 231 -4.88 4.22 0.28
N MET A 232 -3.97 3.63 -0.51
CA MET A 232 -3.20 4.30 -1.56
C MET A 232 -4.05 5.07 -2.57
N GLN A 233 -5.29 4.65 -2.82
CA GLN A 233 -6.22 5.33 -3.71
C GLN A 233 -6.55 6.77 -3.26
N HIS A 234 -6.40 7.11 -1.98
CA HIS A 234 -6.57 8.49 -1.52
C HIS A 234 -5.60 9.48 -2.17
N LEU A 235 -4.47 9.04 -2.75
CA LEU A 235 -3.60 9.93 -3.51
C LEU A 235 -4.25 10.51 -4.77
N ASN A 236 -5.29 9.87 -5.31
CA ASN A 236 -6.04 10.39 -6.45
C ASN A 236 -6.81 11.68 -6.12
N SER A 237 -7.14 11.92 -4.84
CA SER A 237 -7.89 13.11 -4.43
C SER A 237 -7.05 14.39 -4.38
N SER A 238 -5.72 14.28 -4.53
CA SER A 238 -4.80 15.42 -4.41
C SER A 238 -5.08 16.50 -5.45
N ARG A 239 -5.35 17.73 -4.98
CA ARG A 239 -5.64 18.88 -5.85
C ARG A 239 -4.42 19.23 -6.71
N GLY A 240 -4.52 19.04 -8.02
CA GLY A 240 -3.53 19.53 -8.99
C GLY A 240 -2.42 18.54 -9.37
N GLY A 241 -2.46 17.28 -8.92
CA GLY A 241 -1.61 16.16 -9.40
C GLY A 241 -0.10 16.23 -9.09
N ALA A 242 0.46 17.42 -8.87
CA ALA A 242 1.89 17.63 -8.61
C ALA A 242 2.35 17.00 -7.28
N ASP A 243 1.51 17.03 -6.26
CA ASP A 243 1.83 16.44 -4.95
C ASP A 243 1.83 14.91 -5.00
N ARG A 244 0.88 14.31 -5.73
CA ARG A 244 0.87 12.87 -6.06
C ARG A 244 2.16 12.44 -6.74
N GLU A 245 2.58 13.13 -7.80
CA GLU A 245 3.80 12.77 -8.54
C GLU A 245 5.05 12.88 -7.66
N LYS A 246 5.15 13.94 -6.85
CA LYS A 246 6.25 14.11 -5.89
C LYS A 246 6.28 13.00 -4.86
N LEU A 247 5.13 12.57 -4.35
CA LEU A 247 5.03 11.53 -3.32
C LEU A 247 5.37 10.15 -3.89
N LEU A 248 4.89 9.81 -5.09
CA LEU A 248 5.30 8.59 -5.80
C LEU A 248 6.81 8.57 -6.10
N ASN A 249 7.36 9.71 -6.55
CA ASN A 249 8.81 9.84 -6.76
C ASN A 249 9.59 9.75 -5.44
N PHE A 250 9.02 10.24 -4.35
CA PHE A 250 9.60 10.09 -3.02
C PHE A 250 9.64 8.62 -2.59
N PHE A 251 8.58 7.84 -2.80
CA PHE A 251 8.58 6.41 -2.50
C PHE A 251 9.65 5.63 -3.27
N VAL A 252 9.76 5.90 -4.58
CA VAL A 252 10.82 5.37 -5.42
C VAL A 252 12.21 5.73 -4.86
N THR A 253 12.39 6.99 -4.46
CA THR A 253 13.63 7.47 -3.83
C THR A 253 13.88 6.80 -2.47
N LEU A 254 12.85 6.62 -1.65
CA LEU A 254 12.96 5.97 -0.33
C LEU A 254 13.38 4.50 -0.47
N SER A 255 12.81 3.78 -1.44
CA SER A 255 13.20 2.40 -1.72
C SER A 255 14.65 2.29 -2.24
N ASN A 256 15.08 3.17 -3.16
CA ASN A 256 16.44 3.13 -3.70
C ASN A 256 17.50 3.65 -2.74
N ASP A 257 17.26 4.80 -2.11
CA ASP A 257 18.26 5.57 -1.38
C ASP A 257 18.16 5.39 0.13
N ALA A 258 16.97 5.01 0.64
CA ALA A 258 16.79 4.60 2.03
C ALA A 258 16.74 3.06 2.21
N GLY A 259 16.78 2.30 1.10
CA GLY A 259 16.80 0.85 1.15
C GLY A 259 15.61 0.28 1.91
N VAL A 260 14.47 0.97 1.90
CA VAL A 260 13.27 0.59 2.64
C VAL A 260 12.32 -0.14 1.69
N PRO A 261 12.03 -1.41 1.94
CA PRO A 261 10.97 -2.12 1.24
C PRO A 261 9.60 -1.45 1.44
N LEU A 262 8.80 -1.40 0.39
CA LEU A 262 7.48 -0.77 0.42
C LEU A 262 6.38 -1.80 0.18
N VAL A 263 5.25 -1.61 0.85
CA VAL A 263 4.01 -2.36 0.59
C VAL A 263 2.93 -1.35 0.26
N TYR A 264 2.45 -1.37 -0.97
CA TYR A 264 1.32 -0.55 -1.38
C TYR A 264 0.03 -1.34 -1.18
N VAL A 265 -0.93 -0.77 -0.45
CA VAL A 265 -2.25 -1.38 -0.23
C VAL A 265 -3.32 -0.38 -0.63
N GLY A 266 -4.30 -0.84 -1.41
CA GLY A 266 -5.40 0.01 -1.82
C GLY A 266 -6.47 -0.72 -2.60
N THR A 267 -7.51 0.01 -2.99
CA THR A 267 -8.52 -0.50 -3.93
C THR A 267 -8.02 -0.43 -5.36
N ASN A 268 -8.74 -1.07 -6.29
CA ASN A 268 -8.37 -1.03 -7.71
C ASN A 268 -8.31 0.42 -8.24
N ALA A 269 -9.03 1.36 -7.61
CA ALA A 269 -8.90 2.81 -7.81
C ALA A 269 -7.46 3.34 -7.76
N MET A 270 -6.51 2.64 -7.13
CA MET A 270 -5.09 3.03 -7.12
C MET A 270 -4.35 2.75 -8.43
N LEU A 271 -4.84 1.87 -9.32
CA LEU A 271 -4.16 1.50 -10.58
C LEU A 271 -3.76 2.70 -11.48
N PRO A 272 -4.58 3.75 -11.64
CA PRO A 272 -4.23 4.94 -12.41
C PRO A 272 -3.03 5.73 -11.83
N LEU A 273 -2.64 5.51 -10.57
CA LEU A 273 -1.43 6.11 -9.99
C LEU A 273 -0.17 5.65 -10.73
N PHE A 274 -0.19 4.44 -11.29
CA PHE A 274 0.99 3.82 -11.91
C PHE A 274 0.98 3.87 -13.44
N SER A 275 -0.15 4.15 -14.07
CA SER A 275 -0.31 4.10 -15.54
C SER A 275 0.43 5.20 -16.31
N GLY A 276 0.72 6.33 -15.68
CA GLY A 276 1.35 7.48 -16.33
C GLY A 276 2.87 7.37 -16.52
N VAL A 277 3.56 6.50 -15.76
CA VAL A 277 5.02 6.40 -15.76
C VAL A 277 5.46 4.94 -15.64
N LEU A 278 5.98 4.36 -16.74
CA LEU A 278 6.44 2.97 -16.81
C LEU A 278 7.40 2.58 -15.67
N ARG A 279 8.23 3.52 -15.22
CA ARG A 279 9.13 3.33 -14.07
C ARG A 279 8.37 3.03 -12.78
N ASN A 280 7.25 3.70 -12.54
CA ASN A 280 6.45 3.52 -11.32
C ASN A 280 5.67 2.22 -11.40
N ALA A 281 5.08 1.90 -12.55
CA ALA A 281 4.42 0.61 -12.79
C ALA A 281 5.36 -0.59 -12.62
N ARG A 282 6.53 -0.58 -13.27
CA ARG A 282 7.53 -1.66 -13.14
C ARG A 282 8.00 -1.88 -11.72
N ARG A 283 8.04 -0.81 -10.92
CA ARG A 283 8.45 -0.89 -9.51
C ARG A 283 7.32 -1.37 -8.63
N ALA A 284 6.10 -0.91 -8.85
CA ALA A 284 4.93 -1.38 -8.09
C ALA A 284 4.73 -2.90 -8.20
N VAL A 285 5.03 -3.49 -9.37
CA VAL A 285 4.96 -4.95 -9.60
C VAL A 285 6.29 -5.65 -9.26
N GLY A 286 7.15 -5.05 -8.43
CA GLY A 286 8.51 -5.54 -8.18
C GLY A 286 8.58 -6.96 -7.64
N MET A 287 7.67 -7.33 -6.73
CA MET A 287 7.49 -8.71 -6.23
C MET A 287 6.18 -9.35 -6.70
N GLY A 288 5.54 -8.77 -7.71
CA GLY A 288 4.20 -9.16 -8.14
C GLY A 288 3.09 -8.28 -7.57
N GLU A 289 1.88 -8.56 -8.04
CA GLU A 289 0.61 -7.97 -7.58
C GLU A 289 -0.20 -9.09 -6.95
N ILE A 290 -0.62 -8.90 -5.70
CA ILE A 290 -1.56 -9.80 -5.03
C ILE A 290 -2.93 -9.15 -5.12
N THR A 291 -3.87 -9.83 -5.76
CA THR A 291 -5.22 -9.30 -6.04
C THR A 291 -6.27 -9.99 -5.18
N PHE A 292 -6.87 -9.27 -4.24
CA PHE A 292 -8.07 -9.68 -3.51
C PHE A 292 -9.31 -9.37 -4.36
N ASP A 293 -9.66 -10.28 -5.26
CA ASP A 293 -10.91 -10.23 -6.02
C ASP A 293 -12.07 -10.89 -5.26
N ARG A 294 -13.30 -10.64 -5.73
CA ARG A 294 -14.50 -11.32 -5.21
C ARG A 294 -14.46 -12.80 -5.56
N PHE A 295 -15.07 -13.61 -4.70
CA PHE A 295 -15.27 -15.02 -5.00
C PHE A 295 -16.31 -15.20 -6.12
N SER A 296 -16.11 -16.21 -6.97
CA SER A 296 -17.17 -16.75 -7.82
C SER A 296 -18.07 -17.69 -7.02
N GLU A 297 -19.30 -17.90 -7.49
CA GLU A 297 -20.27 -18.79 -6.83
C GLU A 297 -19.74 -20.22 -6.68
N ASP A 298 -19.06 -20.70 -7.73
CA ASP A 298 -18.50 -22.05 -7.82
C ASP A 298 -17.11 -22.17 -7.16
N ASP A 299 -16.63 -21.14 -6.47
CA ASP A 299 -15.33 -21.18 -5.80
C ASP A 299 -15.40 -22.08 -4.54
N PRO A 300 -14.60 -23.16 -4.44
CA PRO A 300 -14.58 -24.00 -3.24
C PRO A 300 -14.23 -23.24 -1.95
N PHE A 301 -13.42 -22.17 -2.05
CA PHE A 301 -13.08 -21.33 -0.90
C PHE A 301 -14.26 -20.48 -0.44
N TRP A 302 -15.16 -20.09 -1.34
CA TRP A 302 -16.39 -19.40 -0.97
C TRP A 302 -17.30 -20.31 -0.15
N GLU A 303 -17.55 -21.53 -0.64
CA GLU A 303 -18.34 -22.52 0.09
C GLU A 303 -17.71 -22.80 1.46
N HIS A 304 -16.40 -22.97 1.52
CA HIS A 304 -15.68 -23.17 2.78
C HIS A 304 -15.89 -21.98 3.74
N LEU A 305 -15.67 -20.75 3.28
CA LEU A 305 -15.84 -19.54 4.10
C LEU A 305 -17.27 -19.43 4.66
N VAL A 306 -18.28 -19.58 3.80
CA VAL A 306 -19.69 -19.50 4.21
C VAL A 306 -20.01 -20.60 5.22
N THR A 307 -19.54 -21.83 4.98
CA THR A 307 -19.73 -22.97 5.88
C THR A 307 -19.13 -22.67 7.26
N ARG A 308 -17.89 -22.19 7.32
CA ARG A 308 -17.21 -21.86 8.58
C ARG A 308 -17.90 -20.73 9.34
N LEU A 309 -18.39 -19.70 8.65
CA LEU A 309 -19.16 -18.63 9.28
C LEU A 309 -20.55 -19.11 9.74
N TRP A 310 -21.18 -20.02 9.01
CA TRP A 310 -22.49 -20.58 9.35
C TRP A 310 -22.48 -21.40 10.65
N GLU A 311 -21.33 -21.99 11.01
CA GLU A 311 -21.14 -22.70 12.28
C GLU A 311 -21.27 -21.78 13.52
N TYR A 312 -21.23 -20.46 13.33
CA TYR A 312 -21.42 -19.47 14.38
C TYR A 312 -22.89 -19.03 14.44
N ASP A 313 -23.75 -19.86 15.03
CA ASP A 313 -25.19 -19.64 15.12
C ASP A 313 -25.64 -19.23 16.54
N TRP A 314 -25.97 -17.95 16.75
CA TRP A 314 -26.58 -17.47 18.00
C TRP A 314 -28.11 -17.57 18.02
N THR A 315 -28.77 -17.97 16.92
CA THR A 315 -30.21 -18.19 16.94
C THR A 315 -30.54 -19.46 17.71
N GLY A 316 -29.63 -20.43 17.72
CA GLY A 316 -29.80 -21.74 18.38
C GLY A 316 -30.62 -22.72 17.55
N SER A 317 -30.88 -22.40 16.28
CA SER A 317 -31.71 -23.21 15.38
C SER A 317 -31.02 -24.49 14.93
N ALA A 318 -29.67 -24.49 14.90
CA ALA A 318 -28.86 -25.57 14.34
C ALA A 318 -29.26 -25.94 12.90
N THR A 319 -29.78 -24.97 12.13
CA THR A 319 -30.21 -25.19 10.75
C THR A 319 -29.01 -25.51 9.87
N PRO A 320 -28.97 -26.67 9.18
CA PRO A 320 -27.85 -27.01 8.33
C PRO A 320 -27.80 -26.08 7.12
N LEU A 321 -26.58 -25.65 6.75
CA LEU A 321 -26.34 -24.97 5.49
C LEU A 321 -26.63 -25.94 4.34
N ASN A 322 -27.45 -25.52 3.38
CA ASN A 322 -27.80 -26.29 2.20
C ASN A 322 -27.56 -25.45 0.94
N ASP A 323 -27.59 -26.09 -0.23
CA ASP A 323 -27.31 -25.44 -1.52
C ASP A 323 -28.22 -24.23 -1.79
N ASN A 324 -29.49 -24.28 -1.37
CA ASN A 324 -30.42 -23.16 -1.57
C ASN A 324 -29.99 -21.94 -0.74
N LEU A 325 -29.63 -22.14 0.53
CA LEU A 325 -29.09 -21.09 1.39
C LEU A 325 -27.76 -20.56 0.86
N LEU A 326 -26.85 -21.44 0.43
CA LEU A 326 -25.54 -21.05 -0.10
C LEU A 326 -25.68 -20.17 -1.36
N ARG A 327 -26.49 -20.60 -2.34
CA ARG A 327 -26.80 -19.82 -3.55
C ARG A 327 -27.49 -18.51 -3.20
N LYS A 328 -28.40 -18.52 -2.22
CA LYS A 328 -29.10 -17.29 -1.82
C LYS A 328 -28.17 -16.29 -1.16
N ILE A 329 -27.25 -16.75 -0.32
CA ILE A 329 -26.21 -15.92 0.30
C ILE A 329 -25.32 -15.33 -0.80
N TYR A 330 -24.89 -16.14 -1.78
CA TYR A 330 -24.11 -15.63 -2.91
C TYR A 330 -24.88 -14.57 -3.70
N ASP A 331 -26.13 -14.82 -4.09
CA ASP A 331 -26.96 -13.85 -4.82
C ASP A 331 -27.04 -12.49 -4.11
N LEU A 332 -27.18 -12.51 -2.78
CA LEU A 332 -27.34 -11.30 -1.96
C LEU A 332 -26.02 -10.62 -1.56
N THR A 333 -24.86 -11.19 -1.91
CA THR A 333 -23.54 -10.68 -1.49
C THR A 333 -22.53 -10.58 -2.63
N GLN A 334 -22.77 -11.28 -3.73
CA GLN A 334 -21.95 -11.35 -4.93
C GLN A 334 -20.47 -11.72 -4.64
N GLY A 335 -20.26 -12.63 -3.69
CA GLY A 335 -18.92 -13.09 -3.31
C GLY A 335 -18.12 -12.09 -2.48
N ASN A 336 -18.74 -11.01 -1.99
CA ASN A 336 -18.08 -10.02 -1.15
C ASN A 336 -18.13 -10.42 0.33
N THR A 337 -16.95 -10.59 0.95
CA THR A 337 -16.80 -11.04 2.34
C THR A 337 -17.39 -10.08 3.38
N ASP A 338 -17.29 -8.76 3.16
CA ASP A 338 -17.89 -7.78 4.06
C ASP A 338 -19.42 -7.79 3.96
N PHE A 339 -19.97 -7.92 2.76
CA PHE A 339 -21.42 -8.08 2.55
C PHE A 339 -21.93 -9.40 3.15
N LEU A 340 -21.17 -10.48 3.01
CA LEU A 340 -21.45 -11.78 3.62
C LEU A 340 -21.57 -11.68 5.14
N VAL A 341 -20.54 -11.17 5.82
CA VAL A 341 -20.54 -11.06 7.29
C VAL A 341 -21.69 -10.15 7.74
N LYS A 342 -21.92 -9.02 7.05
CA LYS A 342 -23.06 -8.12 7.34
C LYS A 342 -24.40 -8.83 7.19
N LEU A 343 -24.63 -9.54 6.09
CA LEU A 343 -25.87 -10.26 5.83
C LEU A 343 -26.14 -11.30 6.93
N LEU A 344 -25.15 -12.13 7.26
CA LEU A 344 -25.28 -13.16 8.30
C LEU A 344 -25.56 -12.55 9.68
N MET A 345 -24.82 -11.50 10.05
CA MET A 345 -25.03 -10.80 11.33
C MET A 345 -26.43 -10.19 11.44
N LEU A 346 -26.89 -9.51 10.39
CA LEU A 346 -28.21 -8.88 10.37
C LEU A 346 -29.33 -9.94 10.35
N ALA A 347 -29.15 -11.04 9.63
CA ALA A 347 -30.10 -12.14 9.60
C ALA A 347 -30.26 -12.81 10.95
N GLN A 348 -29.16 -13.15 11.64
CA GLN A 348 -29.23 -13.72 12.98
C GLN A 348 -29.89 -12.75 13.97
N ARG A 349 -29.53 -11.46 13.92
CA ARG A 349 -30.18 -10.45 14.77
C ARG A 349 -31.67 -10.34 14.53
N HIS A 350 -32.10 -10.40 13.27
CA HIS A 350 -33.51 -10.35 12.91
C HIS A 350 -34.28 -11.58 13.43
N VAL A 351 -33.71 -12.78 13.26
CA VAL A 351 -34.29 -14.03 13.80
C VAL A 351 -34.41 -13.96 15.32
N ILE A 352 -33.35 -13.50 16.00
CA ILE A 352 -33.33 -13.38 17.47
C ILE A 352 -34.34 -12.33 17.96
N SER A 353 -34.47 -11.18 17.29
CA SER A 353 -35.34 -10.09 17.72
C SER A 353 -36.82 -10.37 17.49
N GLU A 354 -37.15 -11.04 16.39
CA GLU A 354 -38.52 -11.39 16.01
C GLU A 354 -38.92 -12.78 16.52
N GLU A 355 -38.05 -13.45 17.28
CA GLU A 355 -38.27 -14.80 17.83
C GLU A 355 -38.65 -15.84 16.75
N LEU A 356 -38.02 -15.73 15.57
CA LEU A 356 -38.21 -16.68 14.48
C LEU A 356 -37.43 -17.98 14.76
N GLU A 357 -37.86 -19.08 14.13
CA GLU A 357 -37.23 -20.40 14.35
C GLU A 357 -35.79 -20.47 13.84
N ALA A 358 -35.53 -19.93 12.65
CA ALA A 358 -34.27 -20.15 11.94
C ALA A 358 -33.97 -19.07 10.90
N VAL A 359 -32.70 -18.99 10.47
CA VAL A 359 -32.33 -18.25 9.27
C VAL A 359 -32.74 -19.06 8.04
N THR A 360 -33.64 -18.49 7.23
CA THR A 360 -34.13 -19.08 5.97
C THR A 360 -33.84 -18.16 4.78
N SER A 361 -33.99 -18.66 3.55
CA SER A 361 -33.86 -17.84 2.33
C SER A 361 -34.80 -16.62 2.33
N GLN A 362 -35.99 -16.74 2.94
CA GLN A 362 -36.94 -15.64 3.09
C GLN A 362 -36.46 -14.58 4.09
N VAL A 363 -35.88 -15.02 5.22
CA VAL A 363 -35.25 -14.13 6.20
C VAL A 363 -34.10 -13.36 5.57
N LEU A 364 -33.22 -14.06 4.84
CA LEU A 364 -32.08 -13.44 4.14
C LEU A 364 -32.55 -12.37 3.14
N GLN A 365 -33.56 -12.69 2.32
CA GLN A 365 -34.15 -11.73 1.38
C GLN A 365 -34.75 -10.52 2.11
N ARG A 366 -35.53 -10.75 3.16
CA ARG A 366 -36.17 -9.67 3.93
C ARG A 366 -35.14 -8.74 4.58
N VAL A 367 -34.04 -9.29 5.07
CA VAL A 367 -32.94 -8.52 5.67
C VAL A 367 -32.23 -7.71 4.60
N TYR A 368 -31.94 -8.31 3.45
CA TYR A 368 -31.39 -7.59 2.30
C TYR A 368 -32.30 -6.40 1.93
N ASP A 369 -33.60 -6.64 1.72
CA ASP A 369 -34.56 -5.62 1.27
C ASP A 369 -34.77 -4.47 2.25
N ASN A 370 -34.68 -4.74 3.56
CA ASN A 370 -35.05 -3.76 4.59
C ASN A 370 -33.86 -3.14 5.32
N GLN A 371 -32.77 -3.90 5.49
CA GLN A 371 -31.63 -3.49 6.32
C GLN A 371 -30.36 -3.24 5.50
N MET A 372 -30.25 -3.75 4.27
CA MET A 372 -29.10 -3.55 3.38
C MET A 372 -29.41 -2.65 2.17
N ARG A 373 -30.44 -1.80 2.25
CA ARG A 373 -30.90 -0.93 1.15
C ARG A 373 -29.80 -0.06 0.53
N MET A 374 -28.86 0.42 1.34
CA MET A 374 -27.73 1.23 0.85
C MET A 374 -26.73 0.41 0.01
N LEU A 375 -26.76 -0.93 0.12
CA LEU A 375 -25.89 -1.84 -0.61
C LEU A 375 -26.54 -2.44 -1.86
N HIS A 376 -27.84 -2.18 -2.10
CA HIS A 376 -28.56 -2.76 -3.25
C HIS A 376 -27.90 -2.40 -4.58
N LYS A 377 -27.71 -1.09 -4.84
CA LYS A 377 -27.08 -0.65 -6.09
C LYS A 377 -25.66 -1.20 -6.29
N PRO A 378 -24.76 -1.14 -5.28
CA PRO A 378 -23.46 -1.80 -5.40
C PRO A 378 -23.54 -3.29 -5.71
N ILE A 379 -24.41 -4.04 -5.03
CA ILE A 379 -24.57 -5.49 -5.21
C ILE A 379 -25.17 -5.80 -6.59
N GLU A 380 -26.13 -5.00 -7.05
CA GLU A 380 -26.70 -5.09 -8.40
C GLU A 380 -25.66 -4.82 -9.49
N ALA A 381 -24.79 -3.83 -9.30
CA ALA A 381 -23.69 -3.56 -10.22
C ALA A 381 -22.71 -4.75 -10.29
N LEU A 382 -22.36 -5.34 -9.15
CA LEU A 382 -21.54 -6.56 -9.11
C LEU A 382 -22.23 -7.76 -9.78
N ARG A 383 -23.55 -7.87 -9.60
CA ARG A 383 -24.38 -8.93 -10.21
C ARG A 383 -24.48 -8.78 -11.73
N SER A 384 -24.62 -7.55 -12.23
CA SER A 384 -24.72 -7.30 -13.67
C SER A 384 -23.42 -7.59 -14.40
N GLY A 385 -22.27 -7.46 -13.71
CA GLY A 385 -20.95 -7.59 -14.32
C GLY A 385 -20.66 -6.49 -15.34
N ASP A 386 -21.49 -5.44 -15.40
CA ASP A 386 -21.35 -4.34 -16.34
C ASP A 386 -20.29 -3.35 -15.83
N PRO A 387 -19.14 -3.21 -16.52
CA PRO A 387 -18.07 -2.32 -16.09
C PRO A 387 -18.52 -0.86 -15.90
N LEU A 388 -19.56 -0.41 -16.61
CA LEU A 388 -20.06 0.96 -16.48
C LEU A 388 -20.85 1.16 -15.19
N GLN A 389 -21.70 0.20 -14.83
CA GLN A 389 -22.45 0.25 -13.56
C GLN A 389 -21.53 0.06 -12.36
N ILE A 390 -20.49 -0.75 -12.51
CA ILE A 390 -19.51 -0.95 -11.44
C ILE A 390 -18.62 0.30 -11.29
N ALA A 391 -18.31 1.01 -12.37
CA ALA A 391 -17.51 2.23 -12.33
C ALA A 391 -18.18 3.39 -11.55
N ASP A 392 -19.51 3.37 -11.38
CA ASP A 392 -20.21 4.30 -10.47
C ASP A 392 -19.77 4.11 -8.99
N PHE A 393 -19.15 2.97 -8.68
CA PHE A 393 -18.58 2.62 -7.38
C PHE A 393 -17.06 2.43 -7.52
N GLU A 394 -16.32 3.54 -7.36
CA GLU A 394 -14.86 3.63 -7.57
C GLU A 394 -14.07 2.51 -6.88
N ASP A 395 -14.51 2.07 -5.70
CA ASP A 395 -13.84 1.04 -4.88
C ASP A 395 -14.26 -0.42 -5.19
N MET A 396 -15.14 -0.64 -6.18
CA MET A 396 -15.74 -1.95 -6.47
C MET A 396 -15.45 -2.47 -7.87
N MET A 397 -14.71 -1.72 -8.69
CA MET A 397 -14.37 -2.13 -10.04
C MET A 397 -13.30 -3.21 -10.07
N PRO A 398 -13.54 -4.41 -10.66
CA PRO A 398 -12.51 -5.45 -10.79
C PRO A 398 -11.28 -4.96 -11.56
N THR A 399 -10.11 -5.50 -11.21
CA THR A 399 -8.82 -5.07 -11.76
C THR A 399 -8.78 -5.16 -13.28
N LYS A 400 -9.28 -6.26 -13.86
CA LYS A 400 -9.32 -6.49 -15.31
C LYS A 400 -10.16 -5.44 -16.04
N ASP A 401 -11.32 -5.12 -15.50
CA ASP A 401 -12.26 -4.18 -16.12
C ASP A 401 -11.74 -2.75 -16.02
N GLN A 402 -11.09 -2.41 -14.91
CA GLN A 402 -10.47 -1.10 -14.73
C GLN A 402 -9.28 -0.92 -15.69
N ILE A 403 -8.44 -1.94 -15.87
CA ILE A 403 -7.38 -1.93 -16.88
C ILE A 403 -7.97 -1.75 -18.28
N ALA A 404 -9.05 -2.48 -18.61
CA ALA A 404 -9.72 -2.34 -19.90
C ALA A 404 -10.30 -0.94 -20.13
N GLN A 405 -10.92 -0.32 -19.11
CA GLN A 405 -11.39 1.07 -19.19
C GLN A 405 -10.25 2.06 -19.38
N MET A 406 -9.13 1.88 -18.67
CA MET A 406 -7.95 2.72 -18.83
C MET A 406 -7.39 2.65 -20.26
N LEU A 407 -7.32 1.44 -20.84
CA LEU A 407 -6.91 1.24 -22.24
C LEU A 407 -7.86 1.93 -23.22
N ASN A 408 -9.18 1.79 -23.01
CA ASN A 408 -10.19 2.41 -23.86
C ASN A 408 -10.17 3.95 -23.76
N HIS A 409 -9.99 4.50 -22.57
CA HIS A 409 -9.85 5.94 -22.37
C HIS A 409 -8.59 6.49 -23.04
N ASP A 410 -7.46 5.76 -22.97
CA ASP A 410 -6.23 6.14 -23.68
C ASP A 410 -6.40 6.07 -25.20
N LEU A 411 -7.11 5.08 -25.72
CA LEU A 411 -7.45 4.99 -27.15
C LEU A 411 -8.32 6.17 -27.59
N ALA A 412 -9.37 6.50 -26.83
CA ALA A 412 -10.22 7.66 -27.11
C ALA A 412 -9.45 8.99 -27.05
N ARG A 413 -8.52 9.14 -26.10
CA ARG A 413 -7.65 10.32 -25.99
C ARG A 413 -6.68 10.42 -27.17
N ARG A 414 -6.14 9.30 -27.64
CA ARG A 414 -5.29 9.24 -28.83
C ARG A 414 -6.07 9.55 -30.10
N ALA A 415 -7.27 8.99 -30.27
CA ALA A 415 -8.17 9.30 -31.38
C ALA A 415 -8.50 10.79 -31.41
N LYS A 416 -8.90 11.37 -30.28
CA LYS A 416 -9.19 12.80 -30.17
C LYS A 416 -7.97 13.69 -30.48
N ARG A 417 -6.75 13.27 -30.12
CA ARG A 417 -5.50 13.97 -30.50
C ARG A 417 -5.18 13.81 -31.98
N ALA A 418 -5.41 12.63 -32.56
CA ALA A 418 -5.23 12.39 -33.99
C ALA A 418 -6.21 13.23 -34.81
N ASP A 419 -7.48 13.29 -34.40
CA ASP A 419 -8.50 14.16 -35.01
C ASP A 419 -8.11 15.64 -34.90
N LEU A 420 -7.61 16.09 -33.74
CA LEU A 420 -7.15 17.47 -33.55
C LEU A 420 -5.92 17.79 -34.42
N ALA A 421 -5.00 16.84 -34.57
CA ALA A 421 -3.83 16.98 -35.45
C ALA A 421 -4.23 17.02 -36.94
N LEU A 422 -5.21 16.21 -37.34
CA LEU A 422 -5.80 16.23 -38.69
C LEU A 422 -6.52 17.54 -38.98
N ILE A 423 -7.26 18.08 -38.01
CA ILE A 423 -7.91 19.39 -38.11
C ILE A 423 -6.86 20.50 -38.26
N LEU A 424 -5.77 20.47 -37.48
CA LEU A 424 -4.68 21.46 -37.59
C LEU A 424 -3.89 21.34 -38.90
N GLN A 425 -3.76 20.14 -39.47
CA GLN A 425 -3.11 19.92 -40.78
C GLN A 425 -4.01 20.30 -41.97
N GLY A 426 -5.33 20.34 -41.78
CA GLY A 426 -6.31 20.73 -42.80
C GLY A 426 -6.61 22.24 -42.85
N MET A 427 -6.12 23.03 -41.89
CA MET A 427 -6.25 24.49 -41.94
C MET A 427 -5.17 25.07 -42.87
N PRO A 428 -5.51 25.84 -43.92
CA PRO A 428 -4.49 26.56 -44.67
C PRO A 428 -3.75 27.49 -43.72
N ALA A 429 -2.42 27.53 -43.83
CA ALA A 429 -1.57 28.39 -43.00
C ALA A 429 -2.04 29.84 -43.12
N SER A 430 -2.89 30.27 -42.19
CA SER A 430 -3.25 31.66 -42.02
C SER A 430 -1.98 32.35 -41.54
N ALA A 431 -1.50 33.30 -42.35
CA ALA A 431 -0.37 34.14 -42.00
C ALA A 431 -0.60 34.77 -40.62
N GLU A 432 0.07 34.22 -39.61
CA GLU A 432 -0.01 34.73 -38.24
C GLU A 432 0.68 36.09 -38.19
N THR A 433 -0.12 37.13 -38.04
CA THR A 433 0.32 38.39 -37.45
C THR A 433 0.88 38.08 -36.07
N GLN A 434 2.20 38.21 -35.91
CA GLN A 434 2.88 37.97 -34.63
C GLN A 434 2.18 38.75 -33.49
N PRO A 435 1.71 38.07 -32.43
CA PRO A 435 1.26 38.78 -31.24
C PRO A 435 2.47 39.44 -30.56
N ARG A 436 2.37 40.74 -30.29
CA ARG A 436 3.36 41.49 -29.51
C ARG A 436 3.53 40.82 -28.14
N LYS A 437 4.74 40.32 -27.86
CA LYS A 437 5.15 39.85 -26.53
C LYS A 437 4.90 40.95 -25.48
N PRO A 438 4.23 40.67 -24.35
CA PRO A 438 4.25 41.57 -23.21
C PRO A 438 5.68 41.57 -22.64
N VAL A 439 6.28 42.75 -22.56
CA VAL A 439 7.61 42.96 -21.99
C VAL A 439 7.54 42.72 -20.48
N GLY A 440 7.95 41.54 -20.04
CA GLY A 440 8.23 41.27 -18.62
C GLY A 440 9.47 42.05 -18.18
N LYS A 441 9.40 42.74 -17.04
CA LYS A 441 10.57 43.38 -16.43
C LYS A 441 11.62 42.31 -16.08
N PRO A 442 12.90 42.48 -16.45
CA PRO A 442 13.96 41.55 -16.08
C PRO A 442 14.23 41.62 -14.56
N VAL A 443 14.38 40.46 -13.93
CA VAL A 443 14.67 40.28 -12.48
C VAL A 443 16.17 40.27 -12.19
N ALA A 444 17.00 40.78 -13.10
CA ALA A 444 18.43 40.95 -12.87
C ALA A 444 18.89 42.33 -13.34
N ARG A 445 19.61 43.06 -12.48
CA ARG A 445 20.35 44.26 -12.85
C ARG A 445 21.40 43.84 -13.88
N VAL A 446 21.21 44.24 -15.14
CA VAL A 446 22.28 44.19 -16.14
C VAL A 446 23.28 45.27 -15.73
N VAL A 447 24.46 44.83 -15.29
CA VAL A 447 25.61 45.70 -15.08
C VAL A 447 26.05 46.17 -16.46
N THR A 448 25.90 47.47 -16.74
CA THR A 448 26.37 48.13 -17.97
C THR A 448 27.79 48.62 -17.78
N ASP A 449 28.70 47.73 -17.41
CA ASP A 449 30.13 47.95 -17.59
C ASP A 449 30.61 46.98 -18.65
N SER A 450 31.31 47.51 -19.64
CA SER A 450 31.91 46.78 -20.76
C SER A 450 32.80 45.66 -20.23
N LEU A 451 32.33 44.41 -20.33
CA LEU A 451 33.21 43.25 -20.27
C LEU A 451 33.96 43.18 -21.60
N GLU A 452 35.19 43.67 -21.61
CA GLU A 452 36.10 43.45 -22.72
C GLU A 452 36.33 41.93 -22.91
N ASN A 453 36.15 41.49 -24.15
CA ASN A 453 36.63 40.21 -24.71
C ASN A 453 35.84 38.93 -24.38
N VAL A 454 34.66 38.77 -24.98
CA VAL A 454 34.08 37.44 -25.27
C VAL A 454 33.58 37.40 -26.72
N HIS A 455 34.48 37.55 -27.69
CA HIS A 455 34.23 37.13 -29.06
C HIS A 455 35.10 35.91 -29.34
N LEU A 456 34.46 34.75 -29.51
CA LEU A 456 35.05 33.64 -30.24
C LEU A 456 34.96 34.02 -31.72
N ASP A 457 36.06 33.85 -32.45
CA ASP A 457 36.16 34.23 -33.85
C ASP A 457 35.18 33.38 -34.69
N GLN A 458 34.40 34.01 -35.57
CA GLN A 458 33.30 33.31 -36.27
C GLN A 458 33.81 32.28 -37.30
N ASP A 459 35.05 32.44 -37.76
CA ASP A 459 35.69 31.58 -38.76
C ASP A 459 36.74 30.62 -38.16
N GLY A 460 36.89 30.60 -36.82
CA GLY A 460 37.83 29.73 -36.12
C GLY A 460 37.25 28.36 -35.78
N ASP A 461 38.12 27.35 -35.61
CA ASP A 461 37.73 26.04 -35.08
C ASP A 461 37.33 26.17 -33.59
N VAL A 462 36.03 26.39 -33.40
CA VAL A 462 35.40 26.64 -32.10
C VAL A 462 35.67 25.51 -31.11
N GLN A 463 35.81 24.26 -31.60
CA GLN A 463 36.00 23.11 -30.72
C GLN A 463 37.39 23.11 -30.09
N ALA A 464 38.44 23.42 -30.85
CA ALA A 464 39.81 23.55 -30.34
C ALA A 464 39.95 24.70 -29.33
N GLU A 465 39.27 25.82 -29.58
CA GLU A 465 39.31 27.01 -28.72
C GLU A 465 38.61 26.77 -27.36
N LEU A 466 37.51 26.00 -27.38
CA LEU A 466 36.78 25.60 -26.16
C LEU A 466 37.55 24.57 -25.33
N LEU A 467 38.25 23.65 -25.99
CA LEU A 467 39.10 22.66 -25.34
C LEU A 467 40.30 23.33 -24.64
N LYS A 468 40.96 24.27 -25.33
CA LYS A 468 42.06 25.07 -24.76
C LYS A 468 41.64 25.93 -23.57
N ARG A 469 40.37 26.34 -23.51
CA ARG A 469 39.81 27.12 -22.39
C ARG A 469 39.21 26.24 -21.29
N GLY A 470 39.29 24.92 -21.40
CA GLY A 470 38.85 23.96 -20.37
C GLY A 470 37.34 23.82 -20.25
N TRP A 471 36.59 24.12 -21.31
CA TRP A 471 35.12 23.96 -21.33
C TRP A 471 34.68 22.60 -21.86
N ILE A 472 35.60 21.83 -22.45
CA ILE A 472 35.41 20.49 -23.01
C ILE A 472 36.63 19.64 -22.63
N ASP A 473 36.42 18.40 -22.19
CA ASP A 473 37.48 17.44 -21.88
C ASP A 473 37.85 16.60 -23.13
N ASP A 474 39.15 16.38 -23.36
CA ASP A 474 39.70 15.65 -24.53
C ASP A 474 39.31 14.16 -24.55
N GLU A 475 39.09 13.55 -23.38
CA GLU A 475 38.62 12.17 -23.24
C GLU A 475 37.52 12.10 -22.19
N PRO A 476 36.25 12.13 -22.59
CA PRO A 476 35.18 12.02 -21.64
C PRO A 476 35.02 10.53 -21.30
N ILE A 477 35.61 10.12 -20.18
CA ILE A 477 35.41 8.77 -19.63
C ILE A 477 33.99 8.73 -19.05
N TRP A 478 33.03 8.26 -19.84
CA TRP A 478 31.71 7.83 -19.36
C TRP A 478 31.70 6.32 -19.10
#